data_AF-R1GI39-F1
#
_entry.id   AF-R1GI39-F1
#
_cell.length_a   1.000
_cell.length_b   1.000
_cell.length_c   1.000
_cell.angle_alpha   90.00
_cell.angle_beta   90.00
_cell.angle_gamma   90.00
#
_symmetry.space_group_name_H-M   'P 1'
#
loop_
_entity.id
_entity.type
_entity.pdbx_description
1 polymer ?
#
loop_
_entity_poly.entity_id
_entity_poly.type
_entity_poly.pdbx_seq_one_letter_code
_entity_poly.pdbx_strand_id
1 'polypeptide(L)'
;MDAVSGKTRQQKIDVCYLDTTYLNPKYAFPNQGEVIKACADMCVSLNKVRADDTDGWEQMKRDRAGKGMTKFVQKSSDAVKEEDNDDADATKSSEGTKDRGKLLVVVGTYSIGKERMCLGIAKAMDSKIFAPPGKMRICAALEDPELDERLTRDPRQAQVHMTPLFEIRAETLDDYLKDYRDTFSRAVGFRPTGWNYRPPNSRFTESPLVQTVLHSNNWKSNFTMRDLVPQRGSTSRASSFGVPYSEHSSFRELTMFCCALRIDKIIPTVNVGSAKSREKMKGWCEKWAQEKKKNGLFRPKEADGW
;
A
#
# COMPACT_ATOMS: atom_id res chain seq x y z
N MET A 1 9.60 29.97 -25.50
CA MET A 1 8.41 30.36 -24.72
C MET A 1 8.07 29.20 -23.81
N ASP A 2 7.71 29.47 -22.56
CA ASP A 2 7.12 28.48 -21.67
C ASP A 2 5.77 27.99 -22.24
N ALA A 3 5.53 26.69 -22.28
CA ALA A 3 4.37 26.11 -22.96
C ALA A 3 3.03 26.39 -22.24
N VAL A 4 3.08 26.74 -20.94
CA VAL A 4 1.90 26.99 -20.10
C VAL A 4 1.58 28.48 -20.01
N SER A 5 2.61 29.33 -19.91
CA SER A 5 2.44 30.79 -19.71
C SER A 5 2.74 31.64 -20.94
N GLY A 6 3.28 31.06 -22.01
CA GLY A 6 3.67 31.80 -23.23
C GLY A 6 4.83 32.78 -23.04
N LYS A 7 5.38 32.91 -21.82
CA LYS A 7 6.41 33.89 -21.50
C LYS A 7 7.78 33.44 -22.03
N THR A 8 8.61 34.40 -22.44
CA THR A 8 10.01 34.19 -22.85
C THR A 8 10.91 33.76 -21.68
N ARG A 9 10.44 33.96 -20.43
CA ARG A 9 11.16 33.61 -19.20
C ARG A 9 10.70 32.25 -18.69
N GLN A 10 11.67 31.37 -18.45
CA GLN A 10 11.43 30.05 -17.87
C GLN A 10 11.02 30.20 -16.39
N GLN A 11 9.97 29.48 -15.96
CA GLN A 11 9.50 29.50 -14.57
C GLN A 11 10.60 29.01 -13.61
N LYS A 12 10.77 29.73 -12.51
CA LYS A 12 11.79 29.51 -11.48
C LYS A 12 11.15 29.56 -10.10
N ILE A 13 11.58 28.68 -9.21
CA ILE A 13 11.14 28.62 -7.81
C ILE A 13 12.34 29.00 -6.94
N ASP A 14 12.28 30.18 -6.32
CA ASP A 14 13.40 30.65 -5.48
C ASP A 14 13.52 29.82 -4.20
N VAL A 15 12.40 29.46 -3.57
CA VAL A 15 12.36 28.63 -2.36
C VAL A 15 11.22 27.63 -2.44
N CYS A 16 11.52 26.36 -2.19
CA CYS A 16 10.56 25.27 -2.05
C CYS A 16 10.57 24.74 -0.61
N TYR A 17 9.46 24.87 0.09
CA TYR A 17 9.22 24.19 1.37
C TYR A 17 8.71 22.79 1.05
N LEU A 18 9.57 21.79 1.24
CA LEU A 18 9.35 20.44 0.71
C LEU A 18 8.90 19.50 1.83
N ASP A 19 7.81 18.77 1.60
CA ASP A 19 7.45 17.61 2.42
C ASP A 19 8.52 16.53 2.29
N THR A 20 9.28 16.34 3.36
CA THR A 20 10.40 15.41 3.44
C THR A 20 10.08 14.16 4.26
N THR A 21 8.80 13.80 4.37
CA THR A 21 8.32 12.63 5.14
C THR A 21 9.09 11.36 4.77
N TYR A 22 9.24 11.08 3.47
CA TYR A 22 9.97 9.90 2.96
C TYR A 22 11.22 10.27 2.13
N LEU A 23 11.94 11.33 2.52
CA LEU A 23 13.25 11.65 1.94
C LEU A 23 14.32 10.66 2.46
N ASN A 24 14.20 9.41 2.01
CA ASN A 24 15.13 8.32 2.31
C ASN A 24 15.03 7.25 1.19
N PRO A 25 16.15 6.83 0.57
CA PRO A 25 16.17 5.86 -0.53
C PRO A 25 15.49 4.50 -0.25
N LYS A 26 15.22 4.17 1.02
CA LYS A 26 14.46 2.98 1.40
C LYS A 26 12.99 2.99 0.93
N TYR A 27 12.45 4.14 0.54
CA TYR A 27 11.03 4.30 0.19
C TYR A 27 10.86 4.66 -1.30
N ALA A 28 10.51 3.68 -2.13
CA ALA A 28 10.05 3.94 -3.51
C ALA A 28 8.73 3.19 -3.69
N PHE A 29 7.61 3.84 -3.40
CA PHE A 29 6.30 3.18 -3.32
C PHE A 29 5.82 2.71 -4.71
N PRO A 30 4.98 1.67 -4.76
CA PRO A 30 4.21 1.36 -5.96
C PRO A 30 3.12 2.40 -6.22
N ASN A 31 2.57 2.39 -7.43
CA ASN A 31 1.46 3.27 -7.81
C ASN A 31 0.22 2.96 -6.95
N GLN A 32 -0.52 4.01 -6.54
CA GLN A 32 -1.74 3.85 -5.75
C GLN A 32 -2.76 2.92 -6.43
N GLY A 33 -2.94 3.04 -7.75
CA GLY A 33 -3.85 2.22 -8.53
C GLY A 33 -3.49 0.73 -8.53
N GLU A 34 -2.20 0.39 -8.59
CA GLU A 34 -1.74 -1.00 -8.49
C GLU A 34 -2.04 -1.60 -7.12
N VAL A 35 -1.83 -0.83 -6.04
CA VAL A 35 -2.15 -1.27 -4.68
C VAL A 35 -3.65 -1.47 -4.51
N ILE A 36 -4.47 -0.52 -4.98
CA ILE A 36 -5.93 -0.64 -4.96
C ILE A 36 -6.38 -1.88 -5.74
N LYS A 37 -5.86 -2.07 -6.96
CA LYS A 37 -6.20 -3.20 -7.81
C LYS A 37 -5.84 -4.52 -7.14
N ALA A 38 -4.65 -4.65 -6.58
CA ALA A 38 -4.22 -5.87 -5.89
C ALA A 38 -5.15 -6.23 -4.71
N CYS A 39 -5.56 -5.23 -3.92
CA CYS A 39 -6.48 -5.44 -2.79
C CYS A 39 -7.89 -5.78 -3.26
N ALA A 40 -8.38 -5.11 -4.31
CA ALA A 40 -9.69 -5.36 -4.91
C ALA A 40 -9.77 -6.77 -5.52
N ASP A 41 -8.77 -7.17 -6.32
CA ASP A 41 -8.67 -8.50 -6.91
C ASP A 41 -8.71 -9.58 -5.81
N MET A 42 -7.97 -9.36 -4.71
CA MET A 42 -8.00 -10.26 -3.55
C MET A 42 -9.39 -10.35 -2.92
N CYS A 43 -10.06 -9.22 -2.71
CA CYS A 43 -11.39 -9.21 -2.11
C CYS A 43 -12.42 -9.92 -2.99
N VAL A 44 -12.38 -9.70 -4.30
CA VAL A 44 -13.24 -10.39 -5.26
C VAL A 44 -13.00 -11.90 -5.22
N SER A 45 -11.74 -12.35 -5.19
CA SER A 45 -11.38 -13.77 -5.05
C SER A 45 -11.96 -14.37 -3.75
N LEU A 46 -11.81 -13.65 -2.63
CA LEU A 46 -12.27 -14.11 -1.32
C LEU A 46 -13.78 -14.02 -1.10
N ASN A 47 -14.49 -13.23 -1.90
CA ASN A 47 -15.95 -13.06 -1.82
C ASN A 47 -16.72 -14.18 -2.52
N LYS A 48 -16.04 -15.07 -3.27
CA LYS A 48 -16.68 -16.24 -3.88
C LYS A 48 -17.24 -17.17 -2.80
N VAL A 49 -18.49 -17.62 -3.01
CA VAL A 49 -19.25 -18.49 -2.10
C VAL A 49 -18.52 -19.82 -1.85
N ARG A 50 -17.85 -20.36 -2.86
CA ARG A 50 -17.07 -21.60 -2.77
C ARG A 50 -15.64 -21.33 -3.25
N ALA A 51 -14.67 -21.85 -2.51
CA ALA A 51 -13.30 -21.93 -3.00
C ALA A 51 -13.22 -23.13 -3.95
N ASP A 52 -12.86 -22.89 -5.21
CA ASP A 52 -12.46 -23.94 -6.14
C ASP A 52 -10.94 -23.82 -6.42
N ASP A 53 -10.37 -24.84 -7.04
CA ASP A 53 -8.94 -24.89 -7.36
C ASP A 53 -8.49 -23.80 -8.37
N THR A 54 -9.44 -23.07 -8.96
CA THR A 54 -9.17 -21.93 -9.85
C THR A 54 -9.18 -20.59 -9.13
N ASP A 55 -9.42 -20.56 -7.82
CA ASP A 55 -9.42 -19.33 -7.04
C ASP A 55 -8.01 -18.72 -6.96
N GLY A 56 -7.86 -17.50 -7.48
CA GLY A 56 -6.57 -16.83 -7.61
C GLY A 56 -5.84 -16.65 -6.27
N TRP A 57 -6.58 -16.44 -5.18
CA TRP A 57 -5.99 -16.35 -3.84
C TRP A 57 -5.47 -17.70 -3.33
N GLU A 58 -6.23 -18.79 -3.50
CA GLU A 58 -5.80 -20.12 -3.06
C GLU A 58 -4.59 -20.62 -3.86
N GLN A 59 -4.55 -20.36 -5.18
CA GLN A 59 -3.38 -20.62 -6.01
C GLN A 59 -2.14 -19.86 -5.50
N MET A 60 -2.29 -18.58 -5.17
CA MET A 60 -1.19 -17.79 -4.60
C MET A 60 -0.73 -18.31 -3.23
N LYS A 61 -1.66 -18.79 -2.39
CA LYS A 61 -1.31 -19.39 -1.10
C LYS A 61 -0.48 -20.66 -1.28
N ARG A 62 -0.86 -21.53 -2.23
CA ARG A 62 -0.10 -22.73 -2.61
C ARG A 62 1.29 -22.39 -3.17
N ASP A 63 1.38 -21.42 -4.09
CA ASP A 63 2.65 -20.93 -4.65
C ASP A 63 3.60 -20.45 -3.54
N ARG A 64 3.09 -19.73 -2.53
CA ARG A 64 3.88 -19.26 -1.39
C ARG A 64 4.34 -20.40 -0.48
N ALA A 65 3.46 -21.36 -0.20
CA ALA A 65 3.81 -22.53 0.61
C ALA A 65 4.91 -23.36 -0.07
N GLY A 66 4.81 -23.59 -1.38
CA GLY A 66 5.83 -24.27 -2.17
C GLY A 66 7.19 -23.55 -2.15
N LYS A 67 7.19 -22.21 -2.26
CA LYS A 67 8.42 -21.41 -2.10
C LYS A 67 9.00 -21.48 -0.68
N GLY A 68 8.15 -21.54 0.35
CA GLY A 68 8.54 -21.74 1.74
C GLY A 68 9.28 -23.06 1.94
N MET A 69 8.76 -24.16 1.39
CA MET A 69 9.42 -25.48 1.39
C MET A 69 10.76 -25.46 0.65
N THR A 70 10.85 -24.85 -0.53
CA THR A 70 12.14 -24.75 -1.26
C THR A 70 13.19 -23.94 -0.48
N LYS A 71 12.75 -22.94 0.29
CA LYS A 71 13.62 -22.12 1.13
C LYS A 71 14.05 -22.86 2.41
N PHE A 72 13.25 -23.81 2.88
CA PHE A 72 13.61 -24.70 3.99
C PHE A 72 14.62 -25.76 3.55
N VAL A 73 14.40 -26.39 2.39
CA VAL A 73 15.32 -27.38 1.80
C VAL A 73 16.69 -26.78 1.46
N GLN A 74 16.75 -25.53 1.02
CA GLN A 74 18.02 -24.81 0.81
C GLN A 74 18.73 -24.39 2.11
N LYS A 75 18.06 -24.44 3.25
CA LYS A 75 18.60 -24.00 4.55
C LYS A 75 18.99 -25.16 5.48
N SER A 76 18.57 -26.39 5.20
CA SER A 76 18.92 -27.57 5.99
C SER A 76 20.11 -28.33 5.39
N SER A 77 21.31 -27.78 5.61
CA SER A 77 22.44 -28.60 6.05
C SER A 77 22.69 -28.22 7.51
N ASP A 78 22.48 -29.20 8.38
CA ASP A 78 22.68 -29.23 9.84
C ASP A 78 21.49 -28.98 10.78
N ALA A 79 21.34 -29.99 11.65
CA ALA A 79 20.67 -30.09 12.95
C ALA A 79 19.12 -30.21 12.99
N VAL A 80 18.71 -31.45 13.31
CA VAL A 80 17.39 -31.86 13.81
C VAL A 80 17.20 -31.36 15.23
N LYS A 81 16.06 -30.71 15.51
CA LYS A 81 15.30 -30.82 16.77
C LYS A 81 13.81 -30.66 16.49
N GLU A 82 13.06 -31.64 16.95
CA GLU A 82 11.60 -31.69 16.99
C GLU A 82 11.08 -30.72 18.06
N GLU A 83 10.09 -29.90 17.72
CA GLU A 83 9.14 -29.32 18.67
C GLU A 83 7.73 -29.48 18.09
N ASP A 84 6.82 -29.89 18.97
CA ASP A 84 5.43 -30.28 18.72
C ASP A 84 4.66 -29.27 17.87
N ASN A 85 4.02 -29.80 16.83
CA ASN A 85 3.12 -29.07 15.96
C ASN A 85 1.71 -29.66 16.15
N ASP A 86 0.91 -29.04 17.01
CA ASP A 86 -0.54 -29.26 17.11
C ASP A 86 -1.23 -28.67 15.86
N ASP A 87 -1.06 -29.33 14.72
CA ASP A 87 -1.87 -29.09 13.53
C ASP A 87 -2.04 -30.39 12.73
N ALA A 88 -2.52 -31.42 13.43
CA ALA A 88 -2.98 -32.67 12.85
C ALA A 88 -4.51 -32.69 12.77
N ASP A 89 -5.09 -31.86 11.90
CA ASP A 89 -6.42 -32.15 11.34
C ASP A 89 -6.50 -31.82 9.85
N ALA A 90 -5.56 -32.37 9.10
CA ALA A 90 -5.61 -32.42 7.64
C ALA A 90 -5.76 -33.87 7.14
N THR A 91 -6.60 -34.69 7.79
CA THR A 91 -6.98 -35.99 7.21
C THR A 91 -8.40 -36.42 7.57
N LYS A 92 -9.40 -35.62 7.21
CA LYS A 92 -10.73 -36.14 6.87
C LYS A 92 -11.28 -35.46 5.63
N SER A 93 -11.21 -36.19 4.53
CA SER A 93 -12.00 -36.00 3.32
C SER A 93 -13.49 -35.89 3.69
N SER A 94 -14.04 -34.68 3.62
CA SER A 94 -15.46 -34.47 3.39
C SER A 94 -15.62 -33.76 2.05
N GLU A 95 -16.03 -34.52 1.03
CA GLU A 95 -16.47 -34.01 -0.26
C GLU A 95 -17.67 -33.07 -0.06
N GLY A 96 -17.39 -31.77 -0.16
CA GLY A 96 -18.35 -30.69 -0.05
C GLY A 96 -17.59 -29.39 0.11
N THR A 97 -17.50 -28.60 -0.96
CA THR A 97 -16.91 -27.25 -0.91
C THR A 97 -17.67 -26.43 0.13
N LYS A 98 -17.10 -26.25 1.33
CA LYS A 98 -17.72 -25.49 2.41
C LYS A 98 -18.00 -24.07 1.93
N ASP A 99 -19.24 -23.62 2.12
CA ASP A 99 -19.63 -22.22 1.90
C ASP A 99 -18.71 -21.33 2.74
N ARG A 100 -18.04 -20.37 2.08
CA ARG A 100 -17.12 -19.44 2.75
C ARG A 100 -17.88 -18.35 3.51
N GLY A 101 -19.18 -18.18 3.26
CA GLY A 101 -20.00 -17.10 3.81
C GLY A 101 -19.57 -15.72 3.33
N LYS A 102 -20.34 -14.70 3.72
CA LYS A 102 -20.14 -13.30 3.28
C LYS A 102 -18.86 -12.72 3.88
N LEU A 103 -18.07 -12.05 3.04
CA LEU A 103 -16.82 -11.39 3.44
C LEU A 103 -17.07 -9.95 3.90
N LEU A 104 -16.51 -9.61 5.06
CA LEU A 104 -16.34 -8.24 5.52
C LEU A 104 -14.93 -7.73 5.16
N VAL A 105 -14.83 -6.54 4.58
CA VAL A 105 -13.56 -5.87 4.29
C VAL A 105 -13.47 -4.61 5.14
N VAL A 106 -12.43 -4.53 5.96
CA VAL A 106 -12.18 -3.40 6.85
C VAL A 106 -10.95 -2.64 6.33
N VAL A 107 -11.10 -1.36 6.03
CA VAL A 107 -10.01 -0.51 5.51
C VAL A 107 -9.68 0.58 6.50
N GLY A 108 -8.41 0.65 6.87
CA GLY A 108 -7.91 1.63 7.81
C GLY A 108 -7.77 2.99 7.13
N THR A 109 -8.33 4.02 7.73
CA THR A 109 -8.34 5.39 7.22
C THR A 109 -7.78 6.37 8.25
N TYR A 110 -7.36 7.55 7.78
CA TYR A 110 -7.10 8.70 8.63
C TYR A 110 -8.38 9.55 8.76
N SER A 111 -8.29 10.74 9.36
CA SER A 111 -9.39 11.72 9.33
C SER A 111 -9.83 12.02 7.89
N ILE A 112 -8.89 12.38 7.02
CA ILE A 112 -9.03 12.48 5.56
C ILE A 112 -7.95 11.60 4.92
N GLY A 113 -8.27 10.92 3.83
CA GLY A 113 -7.34 10.08 3.08
C GLY A 113 -7.76 8.62 3.11
N LYS A 114 -7.31 7.90 2.07
CA LYS A 114 -7.59 6.48 1.77
C LYS A 114 -9.00 6.19 1.25
N GLU A 115 -9.83 7.19 1.02
CA GLU A 115 -11.19 7.01 0.48
C GLU A 115 -11.15 6.31 -0.89
N ARG A 116 -10.19 6.68 -1.75
CA ARG A 116 -9.97 6.03 -3.06
C ARG A 116 -9.75 4.52 -2.96
N MET A 117 -9.09 4.04 -1.90
CA MET A 117 -8.89 2.61 -1.70
C MET A 117 -10.20 1.91 -1.32
N CYS A 118 -10.98 2.51 -0.42
CA CYS A 118 -12.30 1.99 -0.05
C CYS A 118 -13.22 1.95 -1.27
N LEU A 119 -13.20 3.02 -2.07
CA LEU A 119 -14.01 3.17 -3.28
C LEU A 119 -13.63 2.14 -4.35
N GLY A 120 -12.33 1.94 -4.61
CA GLY A 120 -11.84 0.95 -5.57
C GLY A 120 -12.23 -0.49 -5.18
N ILE A 121 -12.13 -0.84 -3.90
CA ILE A 121 -12.56 -2.16 -3.41
C ILE A 121 -14.08 -2.30 -3.49
N ALA A 122 -14.83 -1.30 -3.03
CA ALA A 122 -16.29 -1.33 -3.04
C ALA A 122 -16.87 -1.43 -4.45
N LYS A 123 -16.27 -0.75 -5.43
CA LYS A 123 -16.64 -0.91 -6.85
C LYS A 123 -16.41 -2.34 -7.33
N ALA A 124 -15.25 -2.92 -7.06
CA ALA A 124 -14.92 -4.27 -7.52
C ALA A 124 -15.82 -5.33 -6.88
N MET A 125 -16.28 -5.11 -5.65
CA MET A 125 -17.18 -6.00 -4.93
C MET A 125 -18.67 -5.70 -5.14
N ASP A 126 -19.00 -4.66 -5.92
CA ASP A 126 -20.34 -4.07 -6.02
C ASP A 126 -21.04 -3.87 -4.66
N SER A 127 -20.36 -3.14 -3.77
CA SER A 127 -20.80 -2.92 -2.40
C SER A 127 -20.94 -1.43 -2.07
N LYS A 128 -21.77 -1.13 -1.05
CA LYS A 128 -21.70 0.14 -0.31
C LYS A 128 -20.48 0.18 0.61
N ILE A 129 -20.18 1.36 1.13
CA ILE A 129 -19.11 1.63 2.09
C ILE A 129 -19.73 2.17 3.38
N PHE A 130 -19.51 1.46 4.48
CA PHE A 130 -19.90 1.95 5.80
C PHE A 130 -18.82 2.89 6.33
N ALA A 131 -19.25 4.06 6.82
CA ALA A 131 -18.40 4.99 7.54
C ALA A 131 -19.07 5.43 8.85
N PRO A 132 -18.34 5.46 9.98
CA PRO A 132 -18.87 5.98 11.25
C PRO A 132 -19.36 7.44 11.12
N PRO A 133 -20.28 7.91 11.98
CA PRO A 133 -20.88 9.25 11.87
C PRO A 133 -19.86 10.41 11.76
N GLY A 134 -18.74 10.32 12.49
CA GLY A 134 -17.65 11.30 12.38
C GLY A 134 -17.00 11.31 11.00
N LYS A 135 -16.68 10.13 10.46
CA LYS A 135 -16.06 9.97 9.13
C LYS A 135 -17.02 10.35 8.01
N MET A 136 -18.30 10.02 8.14
CA MET A 136 -19.35 10.41 7.18
C MET A 136 -19.41 11.92 6.95
N ARG A 137 -19.34 12.72 8.04
CA ARG A 137 -19.31 14.19 7.95
C ARG A 137 -18.06 14.69 7.23
N ILE A 138 -16.93 14.02 7.42
CA ILE A 138 -15.69 14.38 6.74
C ILE A 138 -15.80 14.05 5.25
N CYS A 139 -16.30 12.86 4.89
CA CYS A 139 -16.47 12.45 3.50
C CYS A 139 -17.41 13.39 2.73
N ALA A 140 -18.52 13.81 3.33
CA ALA A 140 -19.44 14.78 2.71
C ALA A 140 -18.78 16.13 2.39
N ALA A 141 -17.75 16.52 3.16
CA ALA A 141 -16.98 17.73 2.91
C ALA A 141 -15.89 17.57 1.83
N LEU A 142 -15.70 16.37 1.29
CA LEU A 142 -14.77 16.12 0.18
C LEU A 142 -15.41 16.41 -1.19
N GLU A 143 -16.74 16.59 -1.24
CA GLU A 143 -17.49 16.90 -2.46
C GLU A 143 -17.20 15.90 -3.60
N ASP A 144 -17.12 14.62 -3.26
CA ASP A 144 -16.92 13.50 -4.19
C ASP A 144 -18.24 12.75 -4.39
N PRO A 145 -18.95 12.98 -5.52
CA PRO A 145 -20.26 12.38 -5.75
C PRO A 145 -20.22 10.85 -5.82
N GLU A 146 -19.10 10.30 -6.31
CA GLU A 146 -18.95 8.85 -6.47
C GLU A 146 -18.78 8.16 -5.12
N LEU A 147 -18.04 8.80 -4.21
CA LEU A 147 -17.92 8.36 -2.82
C LEU A 147 -19.27 8.47 -2.12
N ASP A 148 -19.93 9.62 -2.22
CA ASP A 148 -21.20 9.92 -1.54
C ASP A 148 -22.31 8.92 -1.92
N GLU A 149 -22.42 8.57 -3.20
CA GLU A 149 -23.39 7.59 -3.68
C GLU A 149 -23.21 6.20 -3.03
N ARG A 150 -21.96 5.82 -2.73
CA ARG A 150 -21.63 4.52 -2.15
C ARG A 150 -21.62 4.50 -0.63
N LEU A 151 -21.60 5.65 0.04
CA LEU A 151 -21.60 5.70 1.49
C LEU A 151 -22.94 5.25 2.09
N THR A 152 -22.86 4.58 3.23
CA THR A 152 -24.03 4.22 4.05
C THR A 152 -23.72 4.35 5.54
N ARG A 153 -24.76 4.66 6.32
CA ARG A 153 -24.72 4.68 7.79
C ARG A 153 -25.03 3.32 8.38
N ASP A 154 -25.54 2.38 7.59
CA ASP A 154 -25.85 1.03 8.03
C ASP A 154 -24.67 0.09 7.74
N PRO A 155 -23.97 -0.43 8.77
CA PRO A 155 -22.86 -1.34 8.55
C PRO A 155 -23.27 -2.66 7.88
N ARG A 156 -24.53 -3.11 8.00
CA ARG A 156 -24.97 -4.39 7.42
C ARG A 156 -25.25 -4.30 5.91
N GLN A 157 -25.42 -3.08 5.40
CA GLN A 157 -25.60 -2.82 3.96
C GLN A 157 -24.28 -2.72 3.19
N ALA A 158 -23.14 -2.69 3.87
CA ALA A 158 -21.82 -2.52 3.27
C ALA A 158 -20.90 -3.70 3.57
N GLN A 159 -20.21 -4.22 2.56
CA GLN A 159 -19.09 -5.14 2.75
C GLN A 159 -17.77 -4.42 3.02
N VAL A 160 -17.68 -3.11 2.74
CA VAL A 160 -16.46 -2.32 2.97
C VAL A 160 -16.70 -1.35 4.11
N HIS A 161 -15.93 -1.48 5.19
CA HIS A 161 -16.03 -0.64 6.38
C HIS A 161 -14.79 0.23 6.52
N MET A 162 -14.99 1.53 6.70
CA MET A 162 -13.94 2.46 7.10
C MET A 162 -13.77 2.43 8.62
N THR A 163 -12.54 2.19 9.09
CA THR A 163 -12.19 2.31 10.50
C THR A 163 -10.92 3.14 10.69
N PRO A 164 -10.67 3.72 11.86
CA PRO A 164 -9.38 4.32 12.18
C PRO A 164 -8.22 3.33 11.96
N LEU A 165 -7.17 3.76 11.25
CA LEU A 165 -6.05 2.90 10.85
C LEU A 165 -5.39 2.12 12.01
N PHE A 166 -5.43 2.66 13.23
CA PHE A 166 -4.77 2.09 14.41
C PHE A 166 -5.54 0.89 15.00
N GLU A 167 -6.83 0.79 14.71
CA GLU A 167 -7.74 -0.24 15.22
C GLU A 167 -7.63 -1.56 14.45
N ILE A 168 -7.05 -1.55 13.25
CA ILE A 168 -6.89 -2.77 12.45
C ILE A 168 -5.62 -3.48 12.86
N ARG A 169 -5.76 -4.59 13.59
CA ARG A 169 -4.73 -5.59 13.87
C ARG A 169 -5.32 -6.96 13.64
N ALA A 170 -4.48 -7.97 13.54
CA ALA A 170 -4.98 -9.32 13.31
C ALA A 170 -5.88 -9.79 14.46
N GLU A 171 -5.53 -9.40 15.69
CA GLU A 171 -6.25 -9.74 16.91
C GLU A 171 -7.56 -8.97 17.04
N THR A 172 -7.56 -7.67 16.73
CA THR A 172 -8.73 -6.80 16.89
C THR A 172 -9.73 -6.91 15.73
N LEU A 173 -9.29 -7.39 14.56
CA LEU A 173 -10.17 -7.60 13.42
C LEU A 173 -11.21 -8.69 13.69
N ASP A 174 -10.82 -9.72 14.45
CA ASP A 174 -11.76 -10.77 14.84
C ASP A 174 -12.81 -10.26 15.81
N ASP A 175 -12.42 -9.40 16.75
CA ASP A 175 -13.35 -8.73 17.66
C ASP A 175 -14.33 -7.83 16.90
N TYR A 176 -13.84 -7.04 15.95
CA TYR A 176 -14.71 -6.23 15.08
C TYR A 176 -15.70 -7.09 14.28
N LEU A 177 -15.26 -8.26 13.78
CA LEU A 177 -16.12 -9.19 13.07
C LEU A 177 -17.24 -9.75 13.96
N LYS A 178 -16.98 -9.97 15.27
CA LYS A 178 -17.98 -10.54 16.21
C LYS A 178 -19.28 -9.73 16.24
N ASP A 179 -19.20 -8.40 16.17
CA ASP A 179 -20.35 -7.49 16.21
C ASP A 179 -21.26 -7.57 14.97
N TYR A 180 -20.80 -8.25 13.91
CA TYR A 180 -21.52 -8.39 12.64
C TYR A 180 -21.65 -9.85 12.18
N ARG A 181 -21.51 -10.81 13.10
CA ARG A 181 -21.57 -12.26 12.81
C ARG A 181 -22.92 -12.75 12.29
N ASP A 182 -23.97 -11.96 12.49
CA ASP A 182 -25.29 -12.18 11.90
C ASP A 182 -25.29 -11.99 10.36
N THR A 183 -24.33 -11.22 9.83
CA THR A 183 -24.24 -10.89 8.40
C THR A 183 -22.96 -11.42 7.74
N PHE A 184 -21.83 -11.40 8.44
CA PHE A 184 -20.50 -11.74 7.90
C PHE A 184 -19.87 -12.92 8.63
N SER A 185 -19.22 -13.80 7.86
CA SER A 185 -18.60 -15.01 8.41
C SER A 185 -17.09 -14.88 8.58
N ARG A 186 -16.47 -14.00 7.79
CA ARG A 186 -15.02 -13.78 7.72
C ARG A 186 -14.71 -12.31 7.47
N ALA A 187 -13.50 -11.90 7.84
CA ALA A 187 -13.01 -10.54 7.63
C ALA A 187 -11.61 -10.48 7.01
N VAL A 188 -11.40 -9.48 6.16
CA VAL A 188 -10.07 -9.04 5.72
C VAL A 188 -9.87 -7.58 6.12
N GLY A 189 -8.74 -7.29 6.76
CA GLY A 189 -8.36 -5.94 7.17
C GLY A 189 -7.19 -5.41 6.35
N PHE A 190 -7.29 -4.21 5.80
CA PHE A 190 -6.18 -3.52 5.15
C PHE A 190 -5.68 -2.34 5.97
N ARG A 191 -4.36 -2.28 6.16
CA ARG A 191 -3.65 -1.14 6.76
C ARG A 191 -2.87 -0.40 5.67
N PRO A 192 -3.50 0.56 4.98
CA PRO A 192 -2.83 1.33 3.94
C PRO A 192 -1.87 2.37 4.52
N THR A 193 -0.57 2.13 4.38
CA THR A 193 0.45 3.14 4.71
C THR A 193 1.77 2.89 3.99
N GLY A 194 2.44 3.96 3.58
CA GLY A 194 3.79 3.90 3.00
C GLY A 194 4.82 3.20 3.91
N TRP A 195 4.61 3.19 5.24
CA TRP A 195 5.47 2.47 6.19
C TRP A 195 5.50 0.95 5.99
N ASN A 196 4.49 0.38 5.35
CA ASN A 196 4.46 -1.06 5.03
C ASN A 196 5.34 -1.41 3.83
N TYR A 197 5.85 -0.42 3.12
CA TYR A 197 6.76 -0.65 2.00
C TYR A 197 8.04 -1.37 2.44
N ARG A 198 8.47 -2.32 1.63
CA ARG A 198 9.74 -3.03 1.77
C ARG A 198 10.47 -2.95 0.44
N PRO A 199 11.68 -2.34 0.37
CA PRO A 199 12.43 -2.32 -0.87
C PRO A 199 12.86 -3.75 -1.26
N PRO A 200 12.95 -4.06 -2.55
CA PRO A 200 13.50 -5.34 -2.99
C PRO A 200 14.96 -5.46 -2.58
N ASN A 201 15.41 -6.68 -2.24
CA ASN A 201 16.78 -6.93 -1.79
C ASN A 201 17.86 -6.50 -2.81
N SER A 202 17.50 -6.46 -4.09
CA SER A 202 18.37 -6.01 -5.18
C SER A 202 18.58 -4.49 -5.21
N ARG A 203 17.82 -3.70 -4.43
CA ARG A 203 17.94 -2.24 -4.45
C ARG A 203 18.96 -1.75 -3.43
N PHE A 204 20.02 -1.13 -3.95
CA PHE A 204 20.98 -0.42 -3.12
C PHE A 204 20.37 0.87 -2.55
N THR A 205 20.18 0.93 -1.23
CA THR A 205 19.46 2.03 -0.54
C THR A 205 20.35 2.90 0.35
N GLU A 206 21.65 2.60 0.49
CA GLU A 206 22.52 3.39 1.38
C GLU A 206 22.87 4.75 0.77
N SER A 207 23.34 4.76 -0.48
CA SER A 207 23.62 6.00 -1.22
C SER A 207 23.57 5.77 -2.74
N PRO A 208 22.38 5.51 -3.31
CA PRO A 208 22.24 5.32 -4.76
C PRO A 208 22.61 6.59 -5.55
N LEU A 209 23.01 6.41 -6.81
CA LEU A 209 23.18 7.51 -7.76
C LEU A 209 21.82 8.08 -8.17
N VAL A 210 21.72 9.40 -8.33
CA VAL A 210 20.48 10.08 -8.73
C VAL A 210 19.99 9.56 -10.09
N GLN A 211 20.90 9.37 -11.04
CA GLN A 211 20.61 8.74 -12.33
C GLN A 211 19.97 7.35 -12.21
N THR A 212 20.46 6.50 -11.30
CA THR A 212 19.87 5.18 -11.06
C THR A 212 18.45 5.30 -10.50
N VAL A 213 18.21 6.23 -9.58
CA VAL A 213 16.88 6.47 -9.00
C VAL A 213 15.88 6.94 -10.05
N LEU A 214 16.31 7.83 -10.95
CA LEU A 214 15.46 8.39 -12.01
C LEU A 214 15.10 7.36 -13.09
N HIS A 215 16.09 6.57 -13.54
CA HIS A 215 15.98 5.82 -14.79
C HIS A 215 15.91 4.29 -14.64
N SER A 216 16.35 3.71 -13.52
CA SER A 216 16.37 2.25 -13.38
C SER A 216 14.99 1.68 -13.06
N ASN A 217 14.63 0.58 -13.72
CA ASN A 217 13.41 -0.17 -13.44
C ASN A 217 13.35 -0.68 -11.99
N ASN A 218 14.50 -0.92 -11.33
CA ASN A 218 14.51 -1.38 -9.94
C ASN A 218 14.00 -0.32 -8.94
N TRP A 219 13.81 0.91 -9.38
CA TRP A 219 13.21 2.01 -8.62
C TRP A 219 11.73 2.25 -8.93
N LYS A 220 11.18 1.52 -9.92
CA LYS A 220 9.75 1.48 -10.23
C LYS A 220 9.16 0.26 -9.52
N SER A 221 8.63 0.48 -8.32
CA SER A 221 8.05 -0.61 -7.54
C SER A 221 6.71 -1.01 -8.13
N ASN A 222 6.51 -2.31 -8.30
CA ASN A 222 5.22 -2.88 -8.68
C ASN A 222 4.57 -3.51 -7.45
N PHE A 223 3.25 -3.64 -7.46
CA PHE A 223 2.53 -4.32 -6.40
C PHE A 223 1.34 -5.09 -6.95
N THR A 224 1.23 -6.36 -6.56
CA THR A 224 0.22 -7.29 -7.03
C THR A 224 -0.37 -8.09 -5.87
N MET A 225 -1.41 -8.86 -6.13
CA MET A 225 -1.99 -9.77 -5.13
C MET A 225 -0.95 -10.77 -4.56
N ARG A 226 0.13 -11.08 -5.30
CA ARG A 226 1.22 -11.95 -4.83
C ARG A 226 1.98 -11.36 -3.66
N ASP A 227 2.02 -10.03 -3.57
CA ASP A 227 2.77 -9.28 -2.57
C ASP A 227 1.97 -9.07 -1.26
N LEU A 228 0.68 -9.43 -1.26
CA LEU A 228 -0.20 -9.34 -0.08
C LEU A 228 0.10 -10.46 0.91
N VAL A 229 0.95 -10.19 1.89
CA VAL A 229 1.31 -11.14 2.95
C VAL A 229 0.47 -10.88 4.22
N PRO A 230 -0.22 -11.89 4.77
CA PRO A 230 -0.95 -11.72 6.02
C PRO A 230 0.00 -11.34 7.16
N GLN A 231 -0.40 -10.40 8.00
CA GLN A 231 0.35 -10.01 9.20
C GLN A 231 0.30 -11.12 10.25
N ARG A 232 1.32 -11.17 11.12
CA ARG A 232 1.34 -12.07 12.28
C ARG A 232 0.06 -11.92 13.09
N GLY A 233 -0.50 -13.05 13.55
CA GLY A 233 -1.78 -13.12 14.26
C GLY A 233 -3.00 -13.32 13.34
N SER A 234 -2.83 -13.25 12.02
CA SER A 234 -3.94 -13.49 11.07
C SER A 234 -4.40 -14.94 11.11
N THR A 235 -5.71 -15.15 11.04
CA THR A 235 -6.36 -16.46 11.02
C THR A 235 -7.12 -16.67 9.71
N SER A 236 -7.62 -17.88 9.46
CA SER A 236 -8.50 -18.18 8.32
C SER A 236 -9.82 -17.39 8.34
N ARG A 237 -10.27 -16.96 9.53
CA ARG A 237 -11.50 -16.21 9.74
C ARG A 237 -11.30 -14.70 9.67
N ALA A 238 -10.19 -14.20 10.20
CA ALA A 238 -9.84 -12.78 10.21
C ALA A 238 -8.37 -12.60 9.82
N SER A 239 -8.13 -12.05 8.63
CA SER A 239 -6.76 -11.84 8.09
C SER A 239 -6.47 -10.37 7.86
N SER A 240 -5.31 -9.89 8.30
CA SER A 240 -4.91 -8.48 8.14
C SER A 240 -3.68 -8.32 7.25
N PHE A 241 -3.63 -7.24 6.47
CA PHE A 241 -2.60 -6.97 5.48
C PHE A 241 -2.06 -5.55 5.62
N GLY A 242 -0.74 -5.42 5.74
CA GLY A 242 -0.07 -4.14 5.60
C GLY A 242 0.18 -3.85 4.12
N VAL A 243 -0.40 -2.78 3.58
CA VAL A 243 -0.26 -2.46 2.15
C VAL A 243 0.43 -1.11 1.94
N PRO A 244 1.34 -0.99 0.95
CA PRO A 244 2.18 0.19 0.75
C PRO A 244 1.45 1.32 0.00
N TYR A 245 0.23 1.68 0.43
CA TYR A 245 -0.52 2.81 -0.13
C TYR A 245 -0.09 4.10 0.57
N SER A 246 0.69 4.95 -0.13
CA SER A 246 1.16 6.23 0.38
C SER A 246 0.38 7.41 -0.22
N GLU A 247 0.15 8.45 0.57
CA GLU A 247 -0.32 9.77 0.11
C GLU A 247 0.80 10.84 0.22
N HIS A 248 1.99 10.43 0.65
CA HIS A 248 3.21 11.23 0.59
C HIS A 248 4.08 10.74 -0.56
N SER A 249 4.87 11.65 -1.12
CA SER A 249 5.81 11.33 -2.18
C SER A 249 6.83 10.28 -1.76
N SER A 250 7.09 9.32 -2.63
CA SER A 250 8.23 8.41 -2.50
C SER A 250 9.56 9.13 -2.72
N PHE A 251 10.67 8.51 -2.33
CA PHE A 251 11.99 9.06 -2.58
C PHE A 251 12.28 9.25 -4.08
N ARG A 252 11.75 8.35 -4.92
CA ARG A 252 11.88 8.49 -6.38
C ARG A 252 11.07 9.69 -6.89
N GLU A 253 9.83 9.84 -6.46
CA GLU A 253 8.99 10.99 -6.84
C GLU A 253 9.60 12.32 -6.38
N LEU A 254 10.12 12.39 -5.14
CA LEU A 254 10.84 13.56 -4.65
C LEU A 254 12.07 13.87 -5.50
N THR A 255 12.83 12.84 -5.88
CA THR A 255 14.00 12.99 -6.76
C THR A 255 13.59 13.49 -8.14
N MET A 256 12.53 12.94 -8.74
CA MET A 256 11.98 13.39 -10.02
C MET A 256 11.53 14.85 -9.95
N PHE A 257 10.74 15.23 -8.94
CA PHE A 257 10.26 16.59 -8.72
C PHE A 257 11.42 17.58 -8.59
N CYS A 258 12.38 17.30 -7.71
CA CYS A 258 13.52 18.17 -7.45
C CYS A 258 14.49 18.28 -8.64
N CYS A 259 14.57 17.25 -9.49
CA CYS A 259 15.40 17.24 -10.70
C CYS A 259 14.68 17.81 -11.93
N ALA A 260 13.35 17.80 -11.97
CA ALA A 260 12.56 18.35 -13.07
C ALA A 260 12.35 19.86 -12.96
N LEU A 261 12.33 20.40 -11.73
CA LEU A 261 12.05 21.81 -11.48
C LEU A 261 13.31 22.65 -11.21
N ARG A 262 13.18 23.93 -11.56
CA ARG A 262 14.20 24.97 -11.31
C ARG A 262 14.01 25.56 -9.93
N ILE A 263 14.40 24.78 -8.94
CA ILE A 263 14.38 25.17 -7.53
C ILE A 263 15.78 25.61 -7.12
N ASP A 264 15.90 26.83 -6.60
CA ASP A 264 17.16 27.38 -6.09
C ASP A 264 17.47 26.88 -4.68
N LYS A 265 16.46 26.94 -3.77
CA LYS A 265 16.61 26.52 -2.38
C LYS A 265 15.49 25.58 -1.98
N ILE A 266 15.87 24.46 -1.37
CA ILE A 266 14.94 23.51 -0.74
C ILE A 266 15.03 23.67 0.77
N ILE A 267 13.88 23.80 1.44
CA ILE A 267 13.74 23.84 2.89
C ILE A 267 12.91 22.62 3.31
N PRO A 268 13.51 21.61 3.99
CA PRO A 268 12.77 20.47 4.51
C PRO A 268 11.76 20.91 5.59
N THR A 269 10.56 20.31 5.59
CA THR A 269 9.51 20.60 6.58
C THR A 269 9.24 19.44 7.55
N VAL A 270 9.66 18.23 7.21
CA VAL A 270 9.44 17.01 8.02
C VAL A 270 10.77 16.34 8.35
N ASN A 271 10.83 15.61 9.46
CA ASN A 271 12.06 14.97 9.95
C ASN A 271 13.20 15.98 10.20
N VAL A 272 12.88 17.20 10.65
CA VAL A 272 13.87 18.28 10.88
C VAL A 272 14.39 18.32 12.32
N GLY A 273 13.89 17.47 13.22
CA GLY A 273 14.18 17.53 14.65
C GLY A 273 15.63 17.20 15.04
N SER A 274 16.40 16.48 14.20
CA SER A 274 17.79 16.10 14.53
C SER A 274 18.81 16.63 13.52
N ALA A 275 20.01 17.00 13.99
CA ALA A 275 21.08 17.48 13.12
C ALA A 275 21.44 16.45 12.03
N LYS A 276 21.53 15.18 12.42
CA LYS A 276 21.84 14.05 11.54
C LYS A 276 20.82 13.88 10.41
N SER A 277 19.52 14.06 10.67
CA SER A 277 18.49 13.97 9.62
C SER A 277 18.57 15.17 8.67
N ARG A 278 18.74 16.38 9.21
CA ARG A 278 18.93 17.60 8.40
C ARG A 278 20.15 17.52 7.49
N GLU A 279 21.27 17.01 7.98
CA GLU A 279 22.49 16.81 7.19
C GLU A 279 22.29 15.81 6.04
N LYS A 280 21.61 14.68 6.31
CA LYS A 280 21.25 13.72 5.25
C LYS A 280 20.36 14.34 4.18
N MET A 281 19.34 15.09 4.57
CA MET A 281 18.44 15.77 3.63
C MET A 281 19.17 16.83 2.80
N LYS A 282 20.06 17.61 3.45
CA LYS A 282 20.94 18.57 2.76
C LYS A 282 21.80 17.89 1.70
N GLY A 283 22.44 16.77 2.05
CA GLY A 283 23.26 16.00 1.09
C GLY A 283 22.48 15.52 -0.13
N TRP A 284 21.20 15.13 0.02
CA TRP A 284 20.36 14.79 -1.13
C TRP A 284 19.97 16.01 -1.98
N CYS A 285 19.65 17.14 -1.35
CA CYS A 285 19.37 18.39 -2.08
C CYS A 285 20.57 18.82 -2.93
N GLU A 286 21.79 18.72 -2.39
CA GLU A 286 23.03 19.00 -3.11
C GLU A 286 23.25 18.03 -4.28
N LYS A 287 23.02 16.72 -4.08
CA LYS A 287 23.09 15.73 -5.16
C LYS A 287 22.10 16.04 -6.29
N TRP A 288 20.86 16.42 -5.99
CA TRP A 288 19.88 16.80 -7.00
C TRP A 288 20.27 18.10 -7.73
N ALA A 289 20.84 19.07 -7.04
CA ALA A 289 21.34 20.30 -7.66
C ALA A 289 22.52 20.03 -8.61
N GLN A 290 23.48 19.19 -8.18
CA GLN A 290 24.61 18.76 -9.00
C GLN A 290 24.14 17.98 -10.24
N GLU A 291 23.17 17.08 -10.07
CA GLU A 291 22.56 16.32 -11.15
C GLU A 291 21.98 17.26 -12.22
N LYS A 292 21.16 18.24 -11.80
CA LYS A 292 20.57 19.23 -12.71
C LYS A 292 21.62 20.06 -13.44
N LYS A 293 22.69 20.46 -12.74
CA LYS A 293 23.78 21.25 -13.33
C LYS A 293 24.52 20.46 -14.40
N LYS A 294 24.72 19.15 -14.17
CA LYS A 294 25.47 18.28 -15.08
C LYS A 294 24.65 17.82 -16.28
N ASN A 295 23.41 17.39 -16.05
CA ASN A 295 22.60 16.67 -17.04
C ASN A 295 21.36 17.45 -17.51
N GLY A 296 21.17 18.68 -17.02
CA GLY A 296 19.96 19.46 -17.27
C GLY A 296 18.78 18.98 -16.42
N LEU A 297 17.58 19.52 -16.71
CA LEU A 297 16.37 19.14 -15.99
C LEU A 297 15.89 17.74 -16.41
N PHE A 298 15.50 16.95 -15.43
CA PHE A 298 14.82 15.69 -15.67
C PHE A 298 13.49 15.93 -16.40
N ARG A 299 13.22 15.16 -17.45
CA ARG A 299 11.95 15.18 -18.19
C ARG A 299 11.19 13.88 -17.94
N PRO A 300 10.09 13.91 -17.18
CA PRO A 300 9.23 12.75 -17.01
C PRO A 300 8.69 12.29 -18.36
N LYS A 301 8.57 10.98 -18.58
CA LYS A 301 7.88 10.44 -19.76
C LYS A 301 6.41 10.24 -19.42
N GLU A 302 5.51 10.45 -20.39
CA GLU A 302 4.06 10.22 -20.19
C GLU A 302 3.74 8.79 -19.70
N ALA A 303 4.54 7.80 -20.11
CA ALA A 303 4.42 6.40 -19.70
C ALA A 303 4.94 6.09 -18.28
N ASP A 304 5.45 7.06 -17.54
CA ASP A 304 6.01 6.82 -16.19
C ASP A 304 4.95 6.65 -15.09
N GLY A 305 3.65 6.71 -15.40
CA GLY A 305 2.52 6.30 -14.55
C GLY A 305 2.63 6.71 -13.08
N TRP A 306 2.11 7.89 -12.73
CA TRP A 306 2.18 8.47 -11.38
C TRP A 306 1.29 7.76 -10.37
#